data_AF-A0A1S1YAL9-F1
#
_entry.id   AF-A0A1S1YAL9-F1
#
_cell.length_a   1.000
_cell.length_b   1.000
_cell.length_c   1.000
_cell.angle_alpha   90.00
_cell.angle_beta   90.00
_cell.angle_gamma   90.00
#
_symmetry.space_group_name_H-M   'P 1'
#
loop_
_entity.id
_entity.type
_entity.pdbx_description
1 polymer ?
#
loop_
_entity_poly.entity_id
_entity_poly.type
_entity_poly.pdbx_seq_one_letter_code
_entity_poly.pdbx_strand_id
1 'polypeptide(L)'
;MSTQTTKEKILQQLAENPVIIYMKGVPSAPECGFSAKAVGILNETKVPFTYVNVMKAPFIRERLPSVSKWPTFPQLFINGELIGGADIVESMYNDGSLLPLLQAAVSPADPVAASQTITHSEVEALILSAYPGAKIEIEGQGCDLGIVVVSELFVGQTMIKQHQGVMETLSEPLASGRLHAVTLKTFTPEQQAAQQPAANPGLLQIQL
;
A
#
# COMPACT_ATOMS: atom_id res chain seq x y z
N MET A 1 6.38 30.44 -8.66
CA MET A 1 6.32 29.54 -9.84
C MET A 1 7.47 28.56 -9.70
N SER A 2 7.23 27.36 -9.18
CA SER A 2 8.30 26.40 -8.92
C SER A 2 8.78 25.79 -10.24
N THR A 3 9.99 26.13 -10.66
CA THR A 3 10.64 25.61 -11.86
C THR A 3 11.03 24.15 -11.64
N GLN A 4 10.11 23.21 -11.84
CA GLN A 4 10.38 21.80 -11.64
C GLN A 4 11.42 21.31 -12.66
N THR A 5 12.57 20.84 -12.17
CA THR A 5 13.65 20.33 -13.04
C THR A 5 13.26 18.98 -13.66
N THR A 6 13.84 18.66 -14.81
CA THR A 6 13.61 17.37 -15.49
C THR A 6 13.87 16.16 -14.58
N LYS A 7 14.83 16.27 -13.65
CA LYS A 7 15.12 15.22 -12.68
C LYS A 7 13.96 15.00 -11.71
N GLU A 8 13.39 16.08 -11.18
CA GLU A 8 12.23 16.01 -10.27
C GLU A 8 11.01 15.41 -10.97
N LYS A 9 10.78 15.75 -12.24
CA LYS A 9 9.72 15.12 -13.04
C LYS A 9 9.88 13.61 -13.17
N ILE A 10 11.10 13.16 -13.47
CA ILE A 10 11.39 11.72 -13.57
C ILE A 10 11.14 11.04 -12.21
N LEU A 11 11.67 11.60 -11.13
CA LEU A 11 11.48 11.05 -9.78
C LEU A 11 10.01 11.02 -9.37
N GLN A 12 9.24 12.06 -9.72
CA GLN A 12 7.81 12.12 -9.49
C GLN A 12 7.09 11.01 -10.28
N GLN A 13 7.40 10.85 -11.58
CA GLN A 13 6.83 9.77 -12.39
C GLN A 13 7.13 8.38 -11.81
N LEU A 14 8.36 8.17 -11.33
CA LEU A 14 8.76 6.93 -10.67
C LEU A 14 8.02 6.69 -9.34
N ALA A 15 7.70 7.74 -8.60
CA ALA A 15 6.96 7.65 -7.34
C ALA A 15 5.45 7.47 -7.54
N GLU A 16 4.87 8.09 -8.57
CA GLU A 16 3.43 8.01 -8.88
C GLU A 16 3.05 6.73 -9.61
N ASN A 17 4.01 6.06 -10.26
CA ASN A 17 3.76 4.88 -11.09
C ASN A 17 4.57 3.69 -10.57
N PRO A 18 3.93 2.73 -9.87
CA PRO A 18 4.65 1.61 -9.26
C PRO A 18 5.29 0.69 -10.29
N VAL A 19 4.76 0.61 -11.51
CA VAL A 19 5.41 -0.08 -12.63
C VAL A 19 5.45 0.88 -13.81
N ILE A 20 6.65 1.26 -14.22
CA ILE A 20 6.87 2.22 -15.31
C ILE A 20 8.01 1.81 -16.22
N ILE A 21 7.78 1.83 -17.53
CA ILE A 21 8.78 1.50 -18.56
C ILE A 21 9.07 2.71 -19.46
N TYR A 22 10.35 3.06 -19.57
CA TYR A 22 10.84 4.05 -20.54
C TYR A 22 11.25 3.32 -21.81
N MET A 23 10.57 3.59 -22.92
CA MET A 23 10.75 2.84 -24.16
C MET A 23 10.80 3.77 -25.39
N LYS A 24 11.29 3.23 -26.51
CA LYS A 24 11.26 3.91 -27.82
C LYS A 24 9.99 3.49 -28.56
N GLY A 25 9.09 4.44 -28.78
CA GLY A 25 7.75 4.17 -29.30
C GLY A 25 6.73 3.96 -28.18
N VAL A 26 5.64 3.27 -28.51
CA VAL A 26 4.54 2.98 -27.58
C VAL A 26 4.27 1.47 -27.53
N PRO A 27 3.60 0.94 -26.50
CA PRO A 27 3.38 -0.50 -26.39
C PRO A 27 2.66 -1.14 -27.58
N SER A 28 1.74 -0.41 -28.20
CA SER A 28 1.01 -0.85 -29.40
C SER A 28 1.81 -0.74 -30.70
N ALA A 29 2.84 0.10 -30.73
CA ALA A 29 3.69 0.36 -31.89
C ALA A 29 5.12 0.68 -31.43
N PRO A 30 5.90 -0.34 -31.02
CA PRO A 30 7.27 -0.15 -30.58
C PRO A 30 8.17 0.21 -31.76
N GLU A 31 9.04 1.20 -31.59
CA GLU A 31 9.94 1.70 -32.64
C GLU A 31 11.34 1.06 -32.56
N CYS A 32 11.52 0.07 -31.68
CA CYS A 32 12.79 -0.62 -31.45
C CYS A 32 12.54 -2.07 -31.00
N GLY A 33 13.28 -3.04 -31.56
CA GLY A 33 13.14 -4.46 -31.22
C GLY A 33 13.31 -4.78 -29.73
N PHE A 34 14.24 -4.11 -29.04
CA PHE A 34 14.41 -4.27 -27.60
C PHE A 34 13.20 -3.75 -26.82
N SER A 35 12.61 -2.64 -27.25
CA SER A 35 11.37 -2.11 -26.66
C SER A 35 10.18 -3.03 -26.93
N ALA A 36 10.10 -3.61 -28.13
CA ALA A 36 9.08 -4.60 -28.49
C ALA A 36 9.17 -5.85 -27.61
N LYS A 37 10.39 -6.38 -27.40
CA LYS A 37 10.63 -7.55 -26.53
C LYS A 37 10.18 -7.27 -25.08
N ALA A 38 10.67 -6.19 -24.47
CA ALA A 38 10.34 -5.86 -23.09
C ALA A 38 8.82 -5.66 -22.87
N VAL A 39 8.15 -4.93 -23.75
CA VAL A 39 6.70 -4.73 -23.67
C VAL A 39 5.93 -6.00 -23.97
N GLY A 40 6.39 -6.84 -24.90
CA GLY A 40 5.76 -8.13 -25.19
C GLY A 40 5.64 -8.96 -23.92
N ILE A 41 6.75 -9.11 -23.19
CA ILE A 41 6.81 -9.80 -21.90
C ILE A 41 5.85 -9.16 -20.89
N LEU A 42 5.89 -7.84 -20.71
CA LEU A 42 5.00 -7.13 -19.77
C LEU A 42 3.51 -7.31 -20.13
N ASN A 43 3.16 -7.41 -21.41
CA ASN A 43 1.79 -7.68 -21.84
C ASN A 43 1.36 -9.12 -21.56
N GLU A 44 2.30 -10.07 -21.58
CA GLU A 44 2.03 -11.48 -21.23
C GLU A 44 1.74 -11.65 -19.73
N THR A 45 2.38 -10.86 -18.87
CA THR A 45 2.12 -10.92 -17.41
C THR A 45 0.73 -10.43 -17.01
N LYS A 46 0.01 -9.74 -17.90
CA LYS A 46 -1.31 -9.11 -17.65
C LYS A 46 -1.32 -8.10 -16.50
N VAL A 47 -0.14 -7.64 -16.07
CA VAL A 47 -0.01 -6.63 -15.03
C VAL A 47 -0.09 -5.22 -15.65
N PRO A 48 -0.91 -4.30 -15.12
CA PRO A 48 -0.95 -2.93 -15.63
C PRO A 48 0.38 -2.21 -15.40
N PHE A 49 0.86 -1.48 -16.41
CA PHE A 49 2.08 -0.69 -16.32
C PHE A 49 1.93 0.63 -17.06
N THR A 50 2.65 1.65 -16.59
CA THR A 50 2.77 2.94 -17.27
C THR A 50 3.95 2.90 -18.24
N TYR A 51 3.85 3.60 -19.36
CA TYR A 51 4.96 3.73 -20.31
C TYR A 51 5.26 5.19 -20.62
N VAL A 52 6.53 5.46 -20.93
CA VAL A 52 6.99 6.77 -21.37
C VAL A 52 7.73 6.61 -22.69
N ASN A 53 7.21 7.25 -23.74
CA ASN A 53 7.90 7.32 -25.03
C ASN A 53 9.02 8.36 -24.99
N VAL A 54 10.27 7.90 -24.85
CA VAL A 54 11.44 8.78 -24.77
C VAL A 54 11.76 9.50 -26.07
N MET A 55 11.14 9.10 -27.19
CA MET A 55 11.26 9.82 -28.47
C MET A 55 10.40 11.09 -28.51
N LYS A 56 9.30 11.12 -27.75
CA LYS A 56 8.45 12.31 -27.59
C LYS A 56 8.88 13.19 -26.42
N ALA A 57 9.73 12.68 -25.53
CA ALA A 57 10.25 13.38 -24.36
C ALA A 57 11.80 13.49 -24.40
N PRO A 58 12.37 14.37 -25.23
CA PRO A 58 13.83 14.50 -25.39
C PRO A 58 14.54 14.81 -24.07
N PHE A 59 13.92 15.62 -23.22
CA PHE A 59 14.43 15.95 -21.89
C PHE A 59 14.58 14.72 -20.98
N ILE A 60 13.64 13.76 -21.03
CA ILE A 60 13.75 12.49 -20.28
C ILE A 60 14.85 11.64 -20.86
N ARG A 61 14.94 11.54 -22.20
CA ARG A 61 15.98 10.76 -22.88
C ARG A 61 17.39 11.21 -22.50
N GLU A 62 17.61 12.51 -22.35
CA GLU A 62 18.91 13.08 -21.99
C GLU A 62 19.24 12.90 -20.51
N ARG A 63 18.25 12.97 -19.61
CA ARG A 63 18.49 12.95 -18.16
C ARG A 63 18.33 11.58 -17.50
N LEU A 64 17.44 10.72 -17.99
CA LEU A 64 17.16 9.42 -17.37
C LEU A 64 18.44 8.57 -17.21
N PRO A 65 19.34 8.44 -18.20
CA PRO A 65 20.54 7.62 -18.04
C PRO A 65 21.45 8.05 -16.89
N SER A 66 21.53 9.36 -16.61
CA SER A 66 22.28 9.87 -15.47
C SER A 66 21.58 9.64 -14.13
N VAL A 67 20.25 9.60 -14.13
CA VAL A 67 19.44 9.35 -12.92
C VAL A 67 19.45 7.87 -12.56
N SER A 68 19.23 7.00 -13.54
CA SER A 68 19.15 5.56 -13.38
C SER A 68 20.49 4.85 -13.37
N LYS A 69 21.57 5.57 -13.72
CA LYS A 69 22.92 5.02 -13.97
C LYS A 69 22.90 3.91 -15.04
N TRP A 70 21.94 3.97 -15.96
CA TRP A 70 21.75 2.97 -17.00
C TRP A 70 21.78 3.59 -18.40
N PRO A 71 22.68 3.17 -19.30
CA PRO A 71 22.95 3.88 -20.55
C PRO A 71 21.95 3.60 -21.69
N THR A 72 21.15 2.52 -21.61
CA THR A 72 20.35 2.03 -22.75
C THR A 72 18.84 2.08 -22.51
N PHE A 73 18.07 1.94 -23.58
CA PHE A 73 16.60 1.84 -23.54
C PHE A 73 16.17 0.55 -24.25
N PRO A 74 15.10 -0.14 -23.81
CA PRO A 74 14.15 0.27 -22.77
C PRO A 74 14.70 0.16 -21.34
N GLN A 75 14.09 0.86 -20.38
CA GLN A 75 14.38 0.76 -18.94
C GLN A 75 13.09 0.53 -18.17
N LEU A 76 12.98 -0.59 -17.46
CA LEU A 76 11.87 -0.91 -16.57
C LEU A 76 12.20 -0.51 -15.14
N PHE A 77 11.26 0.18 -14.50
CA PHE A 77 11.30 0.52 -13.09
C PHE A 77 10.10 -0.09 -12.37
N ILE A 78 10.33 -0.58 -11.16
CA ILE A 78 9.31 -1.08 -10.24
C ILE A 78 9.54 -0.40 -8.89
N ASN A 79 8.50 0.22 -8.32
CA ASN A 79 8.56 1.00 -7.07
C ASN A 79 9.70 2.03 -7.04
N GLY A 80 9.97 2.66 -8.18
CA GLY A 80 11.05 3.63 -8.35
C GLY A 80 12.47 3.05 -8.44
N GLU A 81 12.62 1.73 -8.34
CA GLU A 81 13.89 1.03 -8.51
C GLU A 81 14.07 0.53 -9.95
N LEU A 82 15.28 0.66 -10.50
CA LEU A 82 15.60 0.18 -11.83
C LEU A 82 15.75 -1.34 -11.82
N ILE A 83 14.90 -2.04 -12.56
CA ILE A 83 15.01 -3.48 -12.78
C ILE A 83 16.02 -3.79 -13.87
N GLY A 84 15.95 -3.05 -14.99
CA GLY A 84 16.91 -3.20 -16.08
C GLY A 84 16.33 -2.97 -17.46
N GLY A 85 17.08 -3.42 -18.47
CA GLY A 85 16.68 -3.37 -19.88
C GLY A 85 15.98 -4.64 -20.36
N ALA A 86 15.81 -4.75 -21.68
CA ALA A 86 15.05 -5.84 -22.31
C ALA A 86 15.58 -7.25 -21.97
N ASP A 87 16.91 -7.45 -21.98
CA ASP A 87 17.51 -8.75 -21.72
C ASP A 87 17.34 -9.19 -20.25
N ILE A 88 17.40 -8.25 -19.31
CA ILE A 88 17.18 -8.54 -17.88
C ILE A 88 15.71 -8.88 -17.65
N VAL A 89 14.80 -8.09 -18.23
CA VAL A 89 13.35 -8.34 -18.16
C VAL A 89 13.02 -9.72 -18.71
N GLU A 90 13.61 -10.11 -19.85
CA GLU A 90 13.45 -11.44 -20.42
C GLU A 90 14.02 -12.53 -19.51
N SER A 91 15.21 -12.35 -18.96
CA SER A 91 15.81 -13.32 -18.04
C SER A 91 14.95 -13.53 -16.80
N MET A 92 14.45 -12.45 -16.19
CA MET A 92 13.59 -12.52 -15.00
C MET A 92 12.21 -13.11 -15.31
N TYR A 93 11.71 -12.91 -16.52
CA TYR A 93 10.48 -13.56 -16.96
C TYR A 93 10.66 -15.07 -17.11
N ASN A 94 11.76 -15.51 -17.76
CA ASN A 94 12.05 -16.93 -17.98
C ASN A 94 12.31 -17.69 -16.67
N ASP A 95 12.92 -17.03 -15.68
CA ASP A 95 13.16 -17.60 -14.34
C ASP A 95 11.94 -17.46 -13.41
N GLY A 96 10.89 -16.74 -13.83
CA GLY A 96 9.66 -16.55 -13.07
C GLY A 96 9.74 -15.51 -11.94
N SER A 97 10.88 -14.85 -11.74
CA SER A 97 11.08 -13.82 -10.72
C SER A 97 10.45 -12.46 -11.05
N LEU A 98 10.11 -12.20 -12.32
CA LEU A 98 9.51 -10.92 -12.74
C LEU A 98 8.05 -10.75 -12.30
N LEU A 99 7.23 -11.80 -12.47
CA LEU A 99 5.80 -11.75 -12.20
C LEU A 99 5.45 -11.36 -10.75
N PRO A 100 6.05 -11.98 -9.70
CA PRO A 100 5.73 -11.61 -8.32
C PRO A 100 6.12 -10.16 -7.99
N LEU A 101 7.22 -9.64 -8.56
CA LEU A 101 7.63 -8.25 -8.36
C LEU A 101 6.64 -7.26 -8.97
N LEU A 102 6.17 -7.56 -10.18
CA LEU A 102 5.17 -6.74 -10.86
C LEU A 102 3.84 -6.76 -10.10
N GLN A 103 3.38 -7.94 -9.67
CA GLN A 103 2.12 -8.10 -8.92
C GLN A 103 2.17 -7.42 -7.55
N ALA A 104 3.28 -7.54 -6.83
CA ALA A 104 3.47 -6.86 -5.55
C ALA A 104 3.43 -5.34 -5.71
N ALA A 105 3.89 -4.81 -6.84
CA ALA A 105 3.87 -3.37 -7.10
C ALA A 105 2.50 -2.82 -7.49
N VAL A 106 1.66 -3.59 -8.20
CA VAL A 106 0.33 -3.14 -8.65
C VAL A 106 -0.82 -3.51 -7.72
N SER A 107 -0.63 -4.50 -6.85
CA SER A 107 -1.63 -4.84 -5.85
C SER A 107 -1.62 -3.74 -4.79
N PRO A 108 -2.77 -3.17 -4.41
CA PRO A 108 -2.86 -2.27 -3.26
C PRO A 108 -2.71 -3.02 -1.92
N ALA A 109 -1.72 -3.92 -1.82
CA ALA A 109 -1.49 -4.80 -0.69
C ALA A 109 -0.05 -4.63 -0.16
N ASP A 110 0.01 -3.87 0.94
CA ASP A 110 0.94 -3.98 2.06
C ASP A 110 2.31 -3.24 2.00
N PRO A 111 2.40 -2.03 2.57
CA PRO A 111 3.67 -1.38 2.91
C PRO A 111 4.33 -2.06 4.12
N VAL A 112 4.81 -3.30 3.98
CA VAL A 112 5.74 -3.89 4.97
C VAL A 112 7.16 -3.45 4.64
N ALA A 113 7.45 -2.16 4.80
CA ALA A 113 8.80 -1.63 5.03
C ALA A 113 8.81 -0.09 5.06
N ALA A 114 8.21 0.54 6.08
CA ALA A 114 8.81 1.68 6.80
C ALA A 114 7.82 2.32 7.79
N SER A 115 8.28 2.45 9.04
CA SER A 115 7.73 3.20 10.18
C SER A 115 6.78 2.48 11.16
N GLN A 116 7.16 2.64 12.44
CA GLN A 116 6.71 1.96 13.66
C GLN A 116 5.31 2.37 14.13
N THR A 117 4.24 2.05 13.40
CA THR A 117 2.87 2.19 13.90
C THR A 117 2.00 1.11 13.28
N ILE A 118 1.26 0.34 14.08
CA ILE A 118 0.30 -0.62 13.54
C ILE A 118 -0.79 0.14 12.77
N THR A 119 -1.04 -0.27 11.53
CA THR A 119 -2.05 0.38 10.68
C THR A 119 -3.46 -0.12 11.01
N HIS A 120 -4.48 0.69 10.72
CA HIS A 120 -5.89 0.33 10.93
C HIS A 120 -6.26 -1.01 10.27
N SER A 121 -5.76 -1.23 9.05
CA SER A 121 -5.97 -2.46 8.28
C SER A 121 -5.30 -3.68 8.92
N GLU A 122 -4.11 -3.54 9.50
CA GLU A 122 -3.45 -4.63 10.23
C GLU A 122 -4.22 -5.02 11.50
N VAL A 123 -4.68 -4.04 12.28
CA VAL A 123 -5.52 -4.30 13.46
C VAL A 123 -6.80 -5.02 13.05
N GLU A 124 -7.45 -4.56 11.99
CA GLU A 124 -8.69 -5.17 11.49
C GLU A 124 -8.46 -6.63 11.07
N ALA A 125 -7.40 -6.90 10.30
CA ALA A 125 -7.07 -8.25 9.84
C ALA A 125 -6.77 -9.22 11.01
N LEU A 126 -6.03 -8.76 12.03
CA LEU A 126 -5.73 -9.55 13.22
C LEU A 126 -7.01 -9.95 13.97
N ILE A 127 -7.93 -9.00 14.15
CA ILE A 127 -9.19 -9.24 14.87
C ILE A 127 -10.13 -10.10 14.03
N LEU A 128 -10.23 -9.88 12.71
CA LEU A 128 -11.02 -10.72 11.80
C LEU A 128 -10.53 -12.18 11.77
N SER A 129 -9.22 -12.40 11.91
CA SER A 129 -8.64 -13.74 12.00
C SER A 129 -9.11 -14.50 13.25
N ALA A 130 -9.19 -13.81 14.39
CA ALA A 130 -9.68 -14.40 15.64
C ALA A 130 -11.23 -14.47 15.72
N TYR A 131 -11.91 -13.51 15.11
CA TYR A 131 -13.36 -13.36 15.12
C TYR A 131 -13.89 -13.15 13.69
N PRO A 132 -14.07 -14.23 12.91
CA PRO A 132 -14.57 -14.12 11.55
C PRO A 132 -15.98 -13.52 11.55
N GLY A 133 -16.16 -12.40 10.85
CA GLY A 133 -17.44 -11.68 10.80
C GLY A 133 -17.62 -10.61 11.89
N ALA A 134 -16.60 -10.33 12.70
CA ALA A 134 -16.63 -9.16 13.58
C ALA A 134 -16.60 -7.86 12.76
N LYS A 135 -17.46 -6.89 13.14
CA LYS A 135 -17.36 -5.51 12.67
C LYS A 135 -16.41 -4.76 13.59
N ILE A 136 -15.40 -4.13 13.01
CA ILE A 136 -14.37 -3.41 13.76
C ILE A 136 -14.45 -1.95 13.35
N GLU A 137 -14.61 -1.08 14.34
CA GLU A 137 -14.57 0.36 14.17
C GLU A 137 -13.40 0.90 14.98
N ILE A 138 -12.45 1.53 14.31
CA ILE A 138 -11.28 2.10 14.95
C ILE A 138 -11.44 3.63 14.94
N GLU A 139 -11.51 4.22 16.12
CA GLU A 139 -11.67 5.64 16.37
C GLU A 139 -10.39 6.22 16.99
N GLY A 140 -9.64 7.02 16.24
CA GLY A 140 -8.45 7.70 16.76
C GLY A 140 -7.39 7.95 15.68
N GLN A 141 -6.47 8.86 15.95
CA GLN A 141 -5.29 9.12 15.11
C GLN A 141 -4.07 9.26 16.04
N GLY A 142 -3.02 8.47 15.82
CA GLY A 142 -1.77 8.55 16.60
C GLY A 142 -1.61 7.43 17.64
N CYS A 143 -1.11 7.77 18.84
CA CYS A 143 -0.71 6.80 19.87
C CYS A 143 -1.84 6.30 20.80
N ASP A 144 -3.01 6.96 20.76
CA ASP A 144 -4.20 6.61 21.52
C ASP A 144 -5.32 6.23 20.55
N LEU A 145 -5.52 4.92 20.34
CA LEU A 145 -6.57 4.42 19.46
C LEU A 145 -7.71 3.78 20.27
N GLY A 146 -8.94 4.19 19.98
CA GLY A 146 -10.16 3.50 20.41
C GLY A 146 -10.51 2.41 19.41
N ILE A 147 -10.63 1.16 19.85
CA ILE A 147 -11.02 0.04 18.99
C ILE A 147 -12.35 -0.50 19.52
N VAL A 148 -13.36 -0.50 18.67
CA VAL A 148 -14.68 -1.05 18.95
C VAL A 148 -14.86 -2.32 18.12
N VAL A 149 -15.00 -3.46 18.79
CA VAL A 149 -15.19 -4.75 18.14
C VAL A 149 -16.59 -5.26 18.43
N VAL A 150 -17.31 -5.57 17.36
CA VAL A 150 -18.68 -6.02 17.42
C VAL A 150 -18.79 -7.39 16.79
N SER A 151 -19.11 -8.41 17.59
CA SER A 151 -19.18 -9.78 17.11
C SER A 151 -20.36 -10.53 17.72
N GLU A 152 -20.98 -11.40 16.91
CA GLU A 152 -22.00 -12.34 17.38
C GLU A 152 -21.41 -13.44 18.28
N LEU A 153 -20.10 -13.69 18.20
CA LEU A 153 -19.40 -14.65 19.05
C LEU A 153 -19.36 -14.22 20.53
N PHE A 154 -19.69 -12.97 20.81
CA PHE A 154 -19.78 -12.44 22.16
C PHE A 154 -21.11 -12.78 22.86
N VAL A 155 -22.11 -13.29 22.13
CA VAL A 155 -23.41 -13.67 22.69
C VAL A 155 -23.22 -14.79 23.73
N GLY A 156 -23.66 -14.53 24.96
CA GLY A 156 -23.52 -15.47 26.09
C GLY A 156 -22.19 -15.42 26.85
N GLN A 157 -21.25 -14.54 26.47
CA GLN A 157 -20.01 -14.30 27.22
C GLN A 157 -20.15 -13.11 28.18
N THR A 158 -19.38 -13.09 29.27
CA THR A 158 -19.34 -11.93 30.17
C THR A 158 -18.52 -10.80 29.54
N MET A 159 -18.86 -9.54 29.84
CA MET A 159 -18.14 -8.36 29.29
C MET A 159 -16.61 -8.44 29.52
N ILE A 160 -16.17 -8.94 30.67
CA ILE A 160 -14.74 -9.11 30.96
C ILE A 160 -14.10 -10.16 30.04
N LYS A 161 -14.79 -11.29 29.78
CA LYS A 161 -14.27 -12.36 28.92
C LYS A 161 -14.21 -11.94 27.45
N GLN A 162 -15.21 -11.17 26.99
CA GLN A 162 -15.21 -10.55 25.67
C GLN A 162 -14.01 -9.60 25.51
N HIS A 163 -13.82 -8.68 26.46
CA HIS A 163 -12.71 -7.74 26.46
C HIS A 163 -11.36 -8.47 26.55
N GLN A 164 -11.21 -9.47 27.42
CA GLN A 164 -9.97 -10.22 27.59
C GLN A 164 -9.58 -10.99 26.32
N GLY A 165 -10.55 -11.64 25.65
CA GLY A 165 -10.28 -12.38 24.40
C GLY A 165 -9.78 -11.47 23.28
N VAL A 166 -10.37 -10.29 23.13
CA VAL A 166 -9.90 -9.32 22.13
C VAL A 166 -8.59 -8.65 22.58
N MET A 167 -8.40 -8.36 23.87
CA MET A 167 -7.11 -7.87 24.38
C MET A 167 -5.97 -8.85 24.12
N GLU A 168 -6.22 -10.16 24.17
CA GLU A 168 -5.22 -11.19 23.85
C GLU A 168 -4.75 -11.06 22.39
N THR A 169 -5.67 -10.82 21.45
CA THR A 169 -5.32 -10.57 20.03
C THR A 169 -4.52 -9.29 19.82
N LEU A 170 -4.70 -8.30 20.71
CA LEU A 170 -3.96 -7.04 20.69
C LEU A 170 -2.72 -7.06 21.59
N SER A 171 -2.47 -8.16 22.30
CA SER A 171 -1.33 -8.28 23.22
C SER A 171 0.00 -8.38 22.48
N GLU A 172 0.04 -8.99 21.30
CA GLU A 172 1.21 -9.02 20.41
C GLU A 172 1.66 -7.62 19.95
N PRO A 173 0.78 -6.78 19.39
CA PRO A 173 1.16 -5.42 19.02
C PRO A 173 1.52 -4.53 20.23
N LEU A 174 0.93 -4.78 21.41
CA LEU A 174 1.32 -4.14 22.66
C LEU A 174 2.73 -4.58 23.12
N ALA A 175 3.01 -5.87 23.15
CA ALA A 175 4.28 -6.44 23.60
C ALA A 175 5.45 -6.11 22.66
N SER A 176 5.16 -6.00 21.36
CA SER A 176 6.16 -5.59 20.35
C SER A 176 6.51 -4.10 20.37
N GLY A 177 5.88 -3.29 21.24
CA GLY A 177 6.11 -1.86 21.33
C GLY A 177 5.57 -1.06 20.14
N ARG A 178 4.69 -1.69 19.33
CA ARG A 178 4.02 -1.06 18.17
C ARG A 178 2.78 -0.26 18.57
N LEU A 179 2.27 -0.46 19.79
CA LEU A 179 1.05 0.12 20.33
C LEU A 179 1.31 0.63 21.77
N HIS A 180 1.10 1.92 22.04
CA HIS A 180 1.42 2.53 23.34
C HIS A 180 0.20 2.56 24.29
N ALA A 181 -0.98 2.94 23.80
CA ALA A 181 -2.22 2.93 24.56
C ALA A 181 -3.42 2.67 23.64
N VAL A 182 -4.34 1.78 24.07
CA VAL A 182 -5.60 1.55 23.34
C VAL A 182 -6.79 1.44 24.27
N THR A 183 -7.91 1.99 23.80
CA THR A 183 -9.20 1.86 24.46
C THR A 183 -10.02 0.82 23.72
N LEU A 184 -10.12 -0.39 24.26
CA LEU A 184 -10.91 -1.46 23.65
C LEU A 184 -12.35 -1.46 24.21
N LYS A 185 -13.34 -1.47 23.30
CA LYS A 185 -14.75 -1.72 23.62
C LYS A 185 -15.25 -2.92 22.82
N THR A 186 -15.91 -3.86 23.48
CA THR A 186 -16.47 -5.07 22.84
C THR A 186 -17.99 -5.10 23.03
N PHE A 187 -18.73 -5.26 21.94
CA PHE A 187 -20.20 -5.30 21.98
C PHE A 187 -20.75 -6.44 21.14
N THR A 188 -21.88 -7.01 21.54
CA THR A 188 -22.69 -7.76 20.57
C THR A 188 -23.39 -6.79 19.62
N PRO A 189 -23.78 -7.21 18.40
CA PRO A 189 -24.51 -6.34 17.47
C PRO A 189 -25.80 -5.78 18.09
N GLU A 190 -26.47 -6.57 18.95
CA GLU A 190 -27.65 -6.12 19.70
C GLU A 190 -27.31 -5.07 20.77
N GLN A 191 -26.20 -5.25 21.50
CA GLN A 191 -25.71 -4.25 22.47
C GLN A 191 -25.21 -2.98 21.81
N GLN A 192 -24.56 -3.05 20.64
CA GLN A 192 -24.10 -1.86 19.91
C GLN A 192 -25.31 -1.01 19.47
N ALA A 193 -26.35 -1.66 18.95
CA ALA A 193 -27.61 -1.00 18.60
C ALA A 193 -28.29 -0.37 19.83
N ALA A 194 -28.17 -0.99 21.00
CA ALA A 194 -28.70 -0.47 22.25
C ALA A 194 -27.82 0.62 22.92
N GLN A 195 -26.51 0.66 22.60
CA GLN A 195 -25.55 1.58 23.19
C GLN A 195 -25.24 2.80 22.34
N GLN A 196 -25.80 2.93 21.14
CA GLN A 196 -25.70 4.13 20.32
C GLN A 196 -26.39 5.29 21.07
N PRO A 197 -25.64 6.20 21.73
CA PRO A 197 -26.27 7.36 22.32
C PRO A 197 -26.57 8.30 21.16
N ALA A 198 -27.72 8.98 21.20
CA ALA A 198 -27.86 10.23 20.47
C ALA A 198 -26.58 11.06 20.65
N ALA A 199 -26.02 11.59 19.55
CA ALA A 199 -25.00 12.62 19.62
C ALA A 199 -25.40 13.62 20.71
N ASN A 200 -24.63 13.74 21.79
CA ASN A 200 -24.97 14.68 22.86
C ASN A 200 -23.83 15.69 23.08
N PRO A 201 -24.18 16.98 23.23
CA PRO A 201 -23.28 18.10 23.20
C PRO A 201 -22.57 18.22 24.55
N GLY A 202 -21.26 18.45 24.53
CA GLY A 202 -20.48 18.43 25.76
C GLY A 202 -19.12 19.09 25.64
N LEU A 203 -19.08 20.29 25.07
CA LEU A 203 -17.93 21.19 25.21
C LEU A 203 -18.45 22.54 25.76
N LEU A 204 -18.74 22.56 27.06
CA LEU A 204 -18.89 23.80 27.82
C LEU A 204 -17.49 24.34 28.10
N GLN A 205 -17.01 25.20 27.21
CA GLN A 205 -15.86 26.05 27.48
C GLN A 205 -16.41 27.35 28.11
N ILE A 206 -16.44 27.40 29.44
CA ILE A 206 -16.69 28.66 30.17
C ILE A 206 -15.33 29.34 30.30
N GLN A 207 -15.14 30.39 29.52
CA GLN A 207 -14.01 31.30 29.64
C GLN A 207 -14.31 32.28 30.77
N LEU A 208 -13.49 32.29 31.81
CA LEU A 208 -13.38 33.40 32.76
C LEU A 208 -12.60 34.55 32.12
#